data_AF-A0A960SSY9-F1
#
_entry.id   AF-A0A960SSY9-F1
#
_cell.length_a   1.000
_cell.length_b   1.000
_cell.length_c   1.000
_cell.angle_alpha   90.00
_cell.angle_beta   90.00
_cell.angle_gamma   90.00
#
_symmetry.space_group_name_H-M   'P 1'
#
loop_
_entity.id
_entity.type
_entity.pdbx_description
1 polymer ?
#
loop_
_entity_poly.entity_id
_entity_poly.type
_entity_poly.pdbx_seq_one_letter_code
_entity_poly.pdbx_strand_id
1 'polypeptide(L)'
;MSPQATSGLPPGRSYAVLTMDVEDWYHLDYFARDRCDPAHSLLDGLETYRGILTAQGLESSFFVLGELADRLATVLRELAEAGHDVGSHGWDHRRPLTMSPAQLGEDLRRSKRELEDTIQRPVLGYRAPCFSLDRARLEEVRAAGHTYDSSRIDFGAHPLYGTLDMQGFEPVQDGVFRQGAFVEFEVSTLKL
;
A
#
# COMPACT_ATOMS: atom_id res chain seq x y z
N MET A 1 -0.71 -8.68 4.43
CA MET A 1 -0.53 -9.64 5.56
C MET A 1 -0.84 -8.87 6.84
N SER A 2 -1.92 -9.18 7.57
CA SER A 2 -2.31 -8.38 8.73
C SER A 2 -1.33 -8.59 9.92
N PRO A 3 -1.23 -7.66 10.89
CA PRO A 3 -0.38 -7.81 12.07
C PRO A 3 -0.65 -9.06 12.92
N GLN A 4 -1.79 -9.73 12.71
CA GLN A 4 -2.13 -11.00 13.35
C GLN A 4 -1.46 -12.21 12.66
N ALA A 5 -1.06 -12.10 11.40
CA ALA A 5 -0.40 -13.17 10.65
C ALA A 5 1.07 -13.38 11.06
N THR A 6 1.74 -12.34 11.57
CA THR A 6 3.17 -12.40 11.88
C THR A 6 3.48 -13.06 13.23
N SER A 7 2.51 -13.19 14.14
CA SER A 7 2.70 -13.87 15.44
C SER A 7 2.70 -15.41 15.37
N GLY A 8 2.55 -16.00 14.18
CA GLY A 8 2.44 -17.44 13.97
C GLY A 8 3.43 -18.05 12.98
N LEU A 9 4.41 -17.28 12.50
CA LEU A 9 5.34 -17.76 11.49
C LEU A 9 6.37 -18.73 12.12
N PRO A 10 6.46 -20.00 11.67
CA PRO A 10 7.42 -20.94 12.22
C PRO A 10 8.87 -20.46 12.02
N PRO A 11 9.74 -20.62 13.03
CA PRO A 11 11.15 -20.25 12.94
C PRO A 11 11.89 -21.09 11.89
N GLY A 12 12.91 -20.51 11.25
CA GLY A 12 13.77 -21.21 10.29
C GLY A 12 13.19 -21.36 8.88
N ARG A 13 12.09 -20.66 8.55
CA ARG A 13 11.58 -20.55 7.17
C ARG A 13 11.81 -19.14 6.64
N SER A 14 12.14 -19.05 5.35
CA SER A 14 12.13 -17.80 4.60
C SER A 14 10.71 -17.50 4.13
N TYR A 15 10.30 -16.24 4.23
CA TYR A 15 8.99 -15.77 3.78
C TYR A 15 9.16 -14.80 2.63
N ALA A 16 8.28 -14.89 1.63
CA ALA A 16 8.12 -13.89 0.60
C ALA A 16 6.72 -13.30 0.74
N VAL A 17 6.64 -11.97 0.75
CA VAL A 17 5.37 -11.25 0.76
C VAL A 17 5.18 -10.64 -0.62
N LEU A 18 4.15 -11.07 -1.32
CA LEU A 18 3.81 -10.51 -2.61
C LEU A 18 2.84 -9.35 -2.39
N THR A 19 3.08 -8.23 -3.06
CA THR A 19 2.22 -7.05 -3.01
C THR A 19 2.13 -6.39 -4.37
N MET A 20 1.02 -5.69 -4.65
CA MET A 20 0.81 -4.91 -5.87
C MET A 20 0.23 -3.54 -5.51
N ASP A 21 0.81 -2.48 -6.06
CA ASP A 21 0.21 -1.15 -6.04
C ASP A 21 -0.75 -1.07 -7.24
N VAL A 22 -2.03 -0.85 -6.96
CA VAL A 22 -3.10 -0.83 -7.96
C VAL A 22 -3.34 0.60 -8.39
N GLU A 23 -2.66 0.96 -9.47
CA GLU A 23 -2.65 2.26 -10.11
C GLU A 23 -2.54 2.12 -11.62
N ASP A 24 -2.96 3.15 -12.34
CA ASP A 24 -2.84 3.20 -13.79
C ASP A 24 -1.58 3.98 -14.18
N TRP A 25 -1.10 3.79 -15.41
CA TRP A 25 0.15 4.43 -15.87
C TRP A 25 0.09 5.96 -15.81
N TYR A 26 -1.09 6.55 -16.07
CA TYR A 26 -1.28 8.00 -16.02
C TYR A 26 -1.31 8.54 -14.58
N HIS A 27 -1.32 7.67 -13.57
CA HIS A 27 -1.25 8.14 -12.20
C HIS A 27 0.14 8.62 -11.80
N LEU A 28 1.18 8.05 -12.42
CA LEU A 28 2.56 8.30 -12.09
C LEU A 28 2.95 9.76 -12.35
N ASP A 29 3.76 10.33 -11.45
CA ASP A 29 4.29 11.69 -11.52
C ASP A 29 5.11 12.02 -12.78
N TYR A 30 5.42 11.01 -13.61
CA TYR A 30 6.15 11.17 -14.86
C TYR A 30 5.26 11.67 -16.02
N PHE A 31 3.94 11.66 -15.84
CA PHE A 31 2.98 12.08 -16.85
C PHE A 31 2.17 13.28 -16.38
N ALA A 32 1.95 14.22 -17.31
CA ALA A 32 1.01 15.31 -17.09
C ALA A 32 -0.41 14.76 -17.26
N ARG A 33 -1.12 14.54 -16.14
CA ARG A 33 -2.45 13.89 -16.12
C ARG A 33 -3.47 14.53 -17.06
N ASP A 34 -3.42 15.84 -17.24
CA ASP A 34 -4.27 16.61 -18.16
C ASP A 34 -4.04 16.29 -19.65
N ARG A 35 -2.96 15.58 -19.97
CA ARG A 35 -2.58 15.14 -21.32
C ARG A 35 -2.74 13.64 -21.53
N CYS A 36 -3.18 12.91 -20.51
CA CYS A 36 -3.40 11.47 -20.58
C CYS A 36 -4.85 11.16 -20.99
N ASP A 37 -5.04 10.07 -21.73
CA ASP A 37 -6.37 9.53 -21.99
C ASP A 37 -6.65 8.38 -21.00
N PRO A 38 -7.50 8.58 -19.98
CA PRO A 38 -7.82 7.55 -19.00
C PRO A 38 -8.63 6.39 -19.60
N ALA A 39 -9.14 6.51 -20.83
CA ALA A 39 -9.78 5.39 -21.53
C ALA A 39 -8.77 4.31 -21.92
N HIS A 40 -7.48 4.64 -22.03
CA HIS A 40 -6.42 3.67 -22.29
C HIS A 40 -5.84 3.12 -20.98
N SER A 41 -6.61 2.31 -20.24
CA SER A 41 -6.16 1.74 -18.96
C SER A 41 -5.26 0.52 -19.16
N LEU A 42 -4.25 0.37 -18.29
CA LEU A 42 -3.40 -0.83 -18.20
C LEU A 42 -3.70 -1.69 -16.96
N LEU A 43 -4.90 -1.53 -16.39
CA LEU A 43 -5.33 -2.32 -15.23
C LEU A 43 -5.72 -3.76 -15.58
N ASP A 44 -5.69 -4.17 -16.85
CA ASP A 44 -5.77 -5.58 -17.24
C ASP A 44 -4.61 -6.41 -16.67
N GLY A 45 -3.49 -5.76 -16.33
CA GLY A 45 -2.41 -6.35 -15.54
C GLY A 45 -2.84 -6.88 -14.16
N LEU A 46 -3.86 -6.26 -13.54
CA LEU A 46 -4.42 -6.73 -12.26
C LEU A 46 -5.03 -8.12 -12.42
N GLU A 47 -5.83 -8.33 -13.47
CA GLU A 47 -6.44 -9.63 -13.77
C GLU A 47 -5.40 -10.70 -14.08
N THR A 48 -4.35 -10.33 -14.81
CA THR A 48 -3.22 -11.24 -15.08
C THR A 48 -2.56 -11.69 -13.78
N TYR A 49 -2.28 -10.77 -12.87
CA TYR A 49 -1.65 -11.09 -11.59
C TYR A 49 -2.57 -11.91 -10.68
N ARG A 50 -3.87 -11.59 -10.63
CA ARG A 50 -4.88 -12.41 -9.93
C ARG A 50 -4.92 -13.85 -10.45
N GLY A 51 -4.87 -14.02 -11.76
CA GLY A 51 -4.82 -15.33 -12.40
C GLY A 51 -3.59 -16.14 -11.97
N ILE A 52 -2.42 -15.50 -11.89
CA ILE A 52 -1.18 -16.13 -11.40
C ILE A 52 -1.35 -16.56 -9.94
N LEU A 53 -1.81 -15.66 -9.06
CA LEU A 53 -2.01 -15.96 -7.64
C LEU A 53 -2.96 -17.15 -7.43
N THR A 54 -4.08 -17.17 -8.17
CA THR A 54 -5.08 -18.24 -8.11
C THR A 54 -4.48 -19.57 -8.57
N ALA A 55 -3.77 -19.58 -9.70
CA ALA A 55 -3.13 -20.78 -10.24
C ALA A 55 -2.05 -21.35 -9.30
N GLN A 56 -1.43 -20.51 -8.47
CA GLN A 56 -0.42 -20.90 -7.49
C GLN A 56 -0.98 -21.12 -6.08
N GLY A 57 -2.27 -20.84 -5.83
CA GLY A 57 -2.85 -20.90 -4.48
C GLY A 57 -2.20 -19.92 -3.50
N LEU A 58 -1.83 -18.73 -3.96
CA LEU A 58 -1.14 -17.71 -3.17
C LEU A 58 -2.05 -16.55 -2.81
N GLU A 59 -1.87 -16.03 -1.60
CA GLU A 59 -2.44 -14.76 -1.16
C GLU A 59 -1.47 -13.60 -1.46
N SER A 60 -1.99 -12.38 -1.47
CA SER A 60 -1.23 -11.16 -1.78
C SER A 60 -1.87 -9.95 -1.11
N SER A 61 -1.16 -8.82 -1.09
CA SER A 61 -1.69 -7.54 -0.60
C SER A 61 -1.76 -6.52 -1.74
N PHE A 62 -2.89 -5.84 -1.89
CA PHE A 62 -3.15 -4.88 -2.96
C PHE A 62 -3.31 -3.49 -2.33
N PHE A 63 -2.41 -2.56 -2.64
CA PHE A 63 -2.52 -1.16 -2.20
C PHE A 63 -3.25 -0.37 -3.29
N VAL A 64 -4.48 0.02 -3.01
CA VAL A 64 -5.41 0.53 -4.03
C VAL A 64 -5.62 2.03 -3.86
N LEU A 65 -5.61 2.77 -4.98
CA LEU A 65 -6.03 4.16 -4.99
C LEU A 65 -7.53 4.28 -4.75
N GLY A 66 -7.93 5.19 -3.85
CA GLY A 66 -9.32 5.42 -3.51
C GLY A 66 -10.18 5.81 -4.73
N GLU A 67 -9.62 6.58 -5.67
CA GLU A 67 -10.35 6.97 -6.89
C GLU A 67 -10.70 5.78 -7.82
N LEU A 68 -10.05 4.63 -7.63
CA LEU A 68 -10.32 3.42 -8.39
C LEU A 68 -11.38 2.51 -7.76
N ALA A 69 -11.81 2.79 -6.53
CA ALA A 69 -12.66 1.89 -5.75
C ALA A 69 -13.98 1.56 -6.45
N ASP A 70 -14.70 2.57 -6.96
CA ASP A 70 -15.96 2.37 -7.68
C ASP A 70 -15.75 1.60 -9.00
N ARG A 71 -14.74 2.00 -9.78
CA ARG A 71 -14.40 1.35 -11.06
C ARG A 71 -14.03 -0.12 -10.88
N LEU A 72 -13.36 -0.46 -9.77
CA LEU A 72 -12.89 -1.81 -9.47
C LEU A 72 -13.76 -2.53 -8.44
N ALA A 73 -14.96 -2.02 -8.12
CA ALA A 73 -15.72 -2.48 -6.96
C ALA A 73 -15.95 -3.99 -6.91
N THR A 74 -16.30 -4.60 -8.05
CA THR A 74 -16.47 -6.05 -8.16
C THR A 74 -15.15 -6.79 -7.89
N VAL A 75 -14.06 -6.37 -8.53
CA VAL A 75 -12.73 -6.99 -8.37
C VAL A 75 -12.23 -6.88 -6.93
N LEU A 76 -12.39 -5.71 -6.30
CA LEU A 76 -11.94 -5.50 -4.92
C LEU A 76 -12.71 -6.35 -3.91
N ARG A 77 -14.03 -6.54 -4.12
CA ARG A 77 -14.82 -7.46 -3.29
C ARG A 77 -14.37 -8.90 -3.46
N GLU A 78 -14.16 -9.34 -4.70
CA GLU A 78 -13.65 -10.69 -4.98
C GLU A 78 -12.26 -10.93 -4.36
N LEU A 79 -11.37 -9.94 -4.42
CA LEU A 79 -10.05 -10.02 -3.78
C LEU A 79 -10.19 -10.21 -2.26
N ALA A 80 -11.01 -9.37 -1.62
CA ALA A 80 -11.27 -9.46 -0.19
C ALA A 80 -11.91 -10.82 0.20
N GLU A 81 -12.90 -11.29 -0.56
CA GLU A 81 -13.57 -12.58 -0.34
C GLU A 81 -12.61 -13.77 -0.47
N ALA A 82 -11.66 -13.71 -1.41
CA ALA A 82 -10.62 -14.72 -1.60
C ALA A 82 -9.49 -14.67 -0.56
N GLY A 83 -9.55 -13.77 0.42
CA GLY A 83 -8.56 -13.68 1.51
C GLY A 83 -7.37 -12.79 1.22
N HIS A 84 -7.34 -12.08 0.07
CA HIS A 84 -6.32 -11.07 -0.18
C HIS A 84 -6.50 -9.87 0.74
N ASP A 85 -5.38 -9.21 1.05
CA ASP A 85 -5.36 -7.99 1.85
C ASP A 85 -5.54 -6.78 0.93
N VAL A 86 -6.50 -5.90 1.23
CA VAL A 86 -6.74 -4.65 0.49
C VAL A 86 -6.33 -3.48 1.37
N GLY A 87 -5.23 -2.84 1.01
CA GLY A 87 -4.68 -1.64 1.64
C GLY A 87 -4.99 -0.37 0.84
N SER A 88 -4.81 0.78 1.47
CA SER A 88 -4.92 2.09 0.80
C SER A 88 -3.58 2.51 0.18
N HIS A 89 -3.63 3.09 -1.01
CA HIS A 89 -2.49 3.77 -1.65
C HIS A 89 -2.70 5.30 -1.74
N GLY A 90 -3.57 5.86 -0.89
CA GLY A 90 -4.03 7.25 -0.99
C GLY A 90 -5.21 7.42 -1.93
N TRP A 91 -5.61 8.65 -2.24
CA TRP A 91 -6.76 8.91 -3.11
C TRP A 91 -6.42 8.78 -4.60
N ASP A 92 -5.48 9.58 -5.09
CA ASP A 92 -5.18 9.79 -6.52
C ASP A 92 -3.67 9.78 -6.79
N HIS A 93 -2.88 8.99 -6.04
CA HIS A 93 -1.42 8.89 -6.17
C HIS A 93 -0.64 10.17 -5.83
N ARG A 94 -1.26 11.16 -5.20
CA ARG A 94 -0.49 12.33 -4.77
C ARG A 94 0.56 11.96 -3.72
N ARG A 95 1.82 12.28 -3.99
CA ARG A 95 2.95 12.07 -3.07
C ARG A 95 2.72 12.72 -1.70
N PRO A 96 2.75 11.99 -0.58
CA PRO A 96 2.52 12.57 0.73
C PRO A 96 3.46 13.73 1.10
N LEU A 97 4.75 13.68 0.71
CA LEU A 97 5.68 14.80 0.95
C LEU A 97 5.28 16.12 0.24
N THR A 98 4.39 16.09 -0.74
CA THR A 98 3.85 17.29 -1.42
C THR A 98 2.56 17.83 -0.77
N MET A 99 2.07 17.15 0.27
CA MET A 99 0.89 17.51 1.04
C MET A 99 1.30 18.03 2.41
N SER A 100 0.54 18.96 2.98
CA SER A 100 0.65 19.20 4.43
C SER A 100 0.13 17.96 5.19
N PRO A 101 0.53 17.74 6.46
CA PRO A 101 0.00 16.65 7.27
C PRO A 101 -1.54 16.63 7.31
N ALA A 102 -2.17 17.80 7.47
CA ALA A 102 -3.63 17.91 7.45
C ALA A 102 -4.26 17.50 6.10
N GLN A 103 -3.63 17.86 4.98
CA GLN A 103 -4.08 17.43 3.65
C GLN A 103 -3.97 15.92 3.48
N LEU A 104 -2.85 15.33 3.91
CA LEU A 104 -2.67 13.87 3.89
C LEU A 104 -3.69 13.18 4.80
N GLY A 105 -3.95 13.70 5.99
CA GLY A 105 -4.94 13.13 6.90
C GLY A 105 -6.34 13.06 6.27
N GLU A 106 -6.74 14.07 5.50
CA GLU A 106 -8.00 14.03 4.74
C GLU A 106 -7.96 13.02 3.59
N ASP A 107 -6.87 13.01 2.83
CA ASP A 107 -6.64 12.04 1.74
C ASP A 107 -6.77 10.59 2.21
N LEU A 108 -6.09 10.26 3.32
CA LEU A 108 -6.11 8.95 3.95
C LEU A 108 -7.51 8.54 4.39
N ARG A 109 -8.22 9.42 5.11
CA ARG A 109 -9.58 9.12 5.61
C ARG A 109 -10.56 8.92 4.46
N ARG A 110 -10.44 9.73 3.40
CA ARG A 110 -11.27 9.61 2.21
C ARG A 110 -11.02 8.28 1.49
N SER A 111 -9.77 7.96 1.18
CA SER A 111 -9.38 6.72 0.51
C SER A 111 -9.79 5.49 1.32
N LYS A 112 -9.48 5.48 2.62
CA LYS A 112 -9.85 4.41 3.55
C LYS A 112 -11.37 4.18 3.57
N ARG A 113 -12.17 5.25 3.76
CA ARG A 113 -13.63 5.15 3.76
C ARG A 113 -14.15 4.52 2.48
N GLU A 114 -13.75 5.04 1.33
CA GLU A 114 -14.25 4.57 0.02
C GLU A 114 -13.94 3.08 -0.20
N LEU A 115 -12.72 2.66 0.16
CA LEU A 115 -12.31 1.26 0.06
C LEU A 115 -13.08 0.37 1.04
N GLU A 116 -13.23 0.79 2.31
CA GLU A 116 -14.00 0.05 3.33
C GLU A 116 -15.47 -0.09 2.94
N ASP A 117 -16.08 0.98 2.41
CA ASP A 117 -17.46 0.97 1.90
C ASP A 117 -17.57 0.07 0.66
N THR A 118 -16.54 -0.03 -0.16
CA THR A 118 -16.52 -0.91 -1.33
C THR A 118 -16.44 -2.39 -0.95
N ILE A 119 -15.50 -2.76 -0.08
CA ILE A 119 -15.19 -4.16 0.26
C ILE A 119 -15.94 -4.68 1.49
N GLN A 120 -16.62 -3.79 2.23
CA GLN A 120 -17.33 -4.09 3.48
C GLN A 120 -16.44 -4.77 4.55
N ARG A 121 -15.16 -4.38 4.59
CA ARG A 121 -14.14 -4.86 5.53
C ARG A 121 -13.17 -3.74 5.90
N PRO A 122 -12.50 -3.81 7.06
CA PRO A 122 -11.52 -2.81 7.46
C PRO A 122 -10.31 -2.76 6.52
N VAL A 123 -9.86 -1.56 6.16
CA VAL A 123 -8.63 -1.32 5.37
C VAL A 123 -7.49 -1.01 6.33
N LEU A 124 -6.70 -2.03 6.65
CA LEU A 124 -5.72 -1.96 7.73
C LEU A 124 -4.34 -1.43 7.30
N GLY A 125 -4.02 -1.55 6.02
CA GLY A 125 -2.73 -1.19 5.46
C GLY A 125 -2.72 0.13 4.71
N TYR A 126 -1.56 0.77 4.69
CA TYR A 126 -1.25 1.89 3.81
C TYR A 126 0.11 1.69 3.13
N ARG A 127 0.27 2.24 1.94
CA ARG A 127 1.56 2.46 1.28
C ARG A 127 1.53 3.83 0.61
N ALA A 128 2.58 4.61 0.80
CA ALA A 128 2.70 5.95 0.22
C ALA A 128 3.06 5.88 -1.27
N PRO A 129 2.38 6.66 -2.13
CA PRO A 129 2.83 6.92 -3.48
C PRO A 129 4.30 7.34 -3.51
N CYS A 130 5.08 6.70 -4.37
CA CYS A 130 6.52 6.86 -4.49
C CYS A 130 7.29 6.69 -3.16
N PHE A 131 6.80 5.90 -2.20
CA PHE A 131 7.44 5.74 -0.88
C PHE A 131 7.74 7.08 -0.20
N SER A 132 6.95 8.11 -0.52
CA SER A 132 7.25 9.50 -0.17
C SER A 132 6.64 9.85 1.18
N LEU A 133 7.17 9.24 2.24
CA LEU A 133 6.69 9.38 3.61
C LEU A 133 7.79 9.85 4.57
N ASP A 134 7.42 10.69 5.54
CA ASP A 134 8.25 11.08 6.68
C ASP A 134 7.53 10.81 8.01
N ARG A 135 8.20 11.10 9.13
CA ARG A 135 7.65 10.85 10.46
C ARG A 135 6.34 11.57 10.72
N ALA A 136 6.26 12.86 10.37
CA ALA A 136 5.06 13.66 10.61
C ALA A 136 3.85 13.07 9.87
N ARG A 137 4.06 12.59 8.65
CA ARG A 137 3.02 11.98 7.82
C ARG A 137 2.68 10.54 8.21
N LEU A 138 3.64 9.78 8.72
CA LEU A 138 3.39 8.46 9.33
C LEU A 138 2.44 8.57 10.53
N GLU A 139 2.52 9.65 11.33
CA GLU A 139 1.57 9.86 12.42
C GLU A 139 0.14 10.12 11.90
N GLU A 140 -0.02 10.74 10.72
CA GLU A 140 -1.33 10.87 10.06
C GLU A 140 -1.87 9.52 9.57
N VAL A 141 -1.00 8.64 9.05
CA VAL A 141 -1.37 7.25 8.70
C VAL A 141 -1.93 6.51 9.90
N ARG A 142 -1.30 6.64 11.07
CA ARG A 142 -1.79 6.08 12.34
C ARG A 142 -3.11 6.73 12.77
N ALA A 143 -3.20 8.05 12.69
CA ALA A 143 -4.40 8.80 13.09
C ALA A 143 -5.60 8.50 12.18
N ALA A 144 -5.38 8.09 10.93
CA ALA A 144 -6.41 7.61 10.02
C ALA A 144 -6.90 6.18 10.35
N GLY A 145 -6.26 5.49 11.30
CA GLY A 145 -6.66 4.16 11.78
C GLY A 145 -6.06 2.99 10.99
N HIS A 146 -5.01 3.23 10.20
CA HIS A 146 -4.21 2.13 9.66
C HIS A 146 -3.36 1.50 10.77
N THR A 147 -3.18 0.18 10.68
CA THR A 147 -2.42 -0.62 11.67
C THR A 147 -1.04 -1.02 11.17
N TYR A 148 -0.81 -0.89 9.87
CA TYR A 148 0.51 -1.05 9.30
C TYR A 148 0.74 -0.09 8.13
N ASP A 149 2.00 0.23 7.90
CA ASP A 149 2.49 0.94 6.71
C ASP A 149 3.52 0.07 5.98
N SER A 150 3.64 0.28 4.68
CA SER A 150 4.64 -0.36 3.83
C SER A 150 5.30 0.65 2.89
N SER A 151 5.68 1.80 3.46
CA SER A 151 6.27 2.90 2.71
C SER A 151 7.78 3.02 2.89
N ARG A 152 8.37 2.32 3.87
CA ARG A 152 9.82 2.29 4.03
C ARG A 152 10.48 1.58 2.85
N ILE A 153 11.50 2.23 2.30
CA ILE A 153 12.39 1.65 1.29
C ILE A 153 13.81 2.14 1.55
N ASP A 154 14.79 1.22 1.57
CA ASP A 154 16.21 1.58 1.65
C ASP A 154 16.77 1.85 0.25
N PHE A 155 16.34 2.98 -0.33
CA PHE A 155 16.79 3.43 -1.65
C PHE A 155 16.76 4.96 -1.77
N GLY A 156 17.78 5.62 -1.19
CA GLY A 156 17.84 7.10 -1.14
C GLY A 156 18.21 7.82 -2.44
N ALA A 157 18.57 7.11 -3.51
CA ALA A 157 19.02 7.73 -4.76
C ALA A 157 17.88 8.23 -5.66
N HIS A 158 16.63 7.89 -5.35
CA HIS A 158 15.49 8.22 -6.20
C HIS A 158 14.88 9.59 -5.81
N PRO A 159 14.71 10.53 -6.77
CA PRO A 159 14.32 11.92 -6.45
C PRO A 159 12.91 12.06 -5.87
N LEU A 160 12.06 11.05 -6.03
CA LEU A 160 10.68 11.08 -5.55
C LEU A 160 10.49 10.38 -4.20
N TYR A 161 11.48 9.62 -3.73
CA TYR A 161 11.32 8.77 -2.54
C TYR A 161 11.54 9.56 -1.26
N GLY A 162 10.82 9.15 -0.21
CA GLY A 162 11.01 9.67 1.13
C GLY A 162 12.08 8.91 1.91
N THR A 163 12.42 9.40 3.09
CA THR A 163 13.20 8.66 4.07
C THR A 163 12.41 8.61 5.36
N LEU A 164 12.00 7.41 5.74
CA LEU A 164 11.27 7.20 6.97
C LEU A 164 12.23 7.01 8.14
N ASP A 165 12.12 7.89 9.14
CA ASP A 165 12.84 7.77 10.40
C ASP A 165 12.27 6.63 11.25
N MET A 166 13.10 5.62 11.47
CA MET A 166 12.76 4.40 12.22
C MET A 166 13.11 4.47 13.70
N GLN A 167 13.43 5.65 14.23
CA GLN A 167 13.63 5.81 15.67
C GLN A 167 12.39 5.28 16.44
N GLY A 168 12.65 4.38 17.39
CA GLY A 168 11.62 3.76 18.22
C GLY A 168 10.88 2.58 17.59
N PHE A 169 11.25 2.16 16.38
CA PHE A 169 10.82 0.88 15.82
C PHE A 169 11.79 -0.23 16.21
N GLU A 170 11.24 -1.37 16.63
CA GLU A 170 11.97 -2.58 16.96
C GLU A 170 11.90 -3.56 15.76
N PRO A 171 13.02 -4.15 15.33
CA PRO A 171 12.98 -5.18 14.29
C PRO A 171 12.30 -6.45 14.83
N VAL A 172 11.35 -6.99 14.07
CA VAL A 172 10.66 -8.25 14.39
C VAL A 172 11.26 -9.40 13.57
N GLN A 173 11.52 -9.13 12.29
CA GLN A 173 12.18 -10.00 11.32
C GLN A 173 12.72 -9.12 10.19
N ASP A 174 13.48 -9.70 9.25
CA ASP A 174 14.00 -8.96 8.10
C ASP A 174 12.85 -8.25 7.35
N GLY A 175 12.99 -6.94 7.18
CA GLY A 175 12.01 -6.07 6.52
C GLY A 175 10.73 -5.80 7.31
N VAL A 176 10.61 -6.24 8.56
CA VAL A 176 9.42 -5.99 9.39
C VAL A 176 9.81 -5.39 10.72
N PHE A 177 9.25 -4.22 11.00
CA PHE A 177 9.52 -3.46 12.21
C PHE A 177 8.23 -3.17 12.95
N ARG A 178 8.29 -2.99 14.26
CA ARG A 178 7.12 -2.71 15.10
C ARG A 178 7.37 -1.54 16.02
N GLN A 179 6.35 -0.71 16.22
CA GLN A 179 6.31 0.30 17.27
C GLN A 179 4.95 0.24 17.96
N GLY A 180 4.92 -0.33 19.16
CA GLY A 180 3.67 -0.65 19.86
C GLY A 180 2.83 -1.66 19.05
N ALA A 181 1.58 -1.31 18.74
CA ALA A 181 0.69 -2.15 17.94
C ALA A 181 0.85 -1.96 16.42
N PHE A 182 1.59 -0.94 15.98
CA PHE A 182 1.74 -0.60 14.57
C PHE A 182 2.95 -1.30 13.96
N VAL A 183 2.81 -1.75 12.71
CA VAL A 183 3.85 -2.48 11.98
C VAL A 183 4.30 -1.69 10.76
N GLU A 184 5.59 -1.66 10.50
CA GLU A 184 6.18 -1.14 9.26
C GLU A 184 6.75 -2.31 8.45
N PHE A 185 6.39 -2.39 7.17
CA PHE A 185 6.91 -3.35 6.21
C PHE A 185 7.82 -2.66 5.20
N GLU A 186 9.13 -2.84 5.35
CA GLU A 186 10.11 -2.33 4.39
C GLU A 186 10.07 -3.10 3.08
N VAL A 187 10.01 -2.37 1.97
CA VAL A 187 10.14 -2.93 0.63
C VAL A 187 11.61 -3.25 0.36
N SER A 188 11.90 -4.53 0.15
CA SER A 188 13.24 -5.02 -0.12
C SER A 188 13.76 -4.52 -1.47
N THR A 189 14.97 -3.96 -1.50
CA THR A 189 15.70 -3.67 -2.74
C THR A 189 16.83 -4.68 -2.93
N LEU A 190 16.88 -5.31 -4.10
CA LEU A 190 17.96 -6.21 -4.48
C LEU A 190 18.79 -5.55 -5.57
N LYS A 191 20.12 -5.55 -5.39
CA LYS A 191 21.04 -5.23 -6.48
C LYS A 191 21.09 -6.45 -7.41
N LEU A 192 20.55 -6.30 -8.61
CA LEU A 192 20.67 -7.28 -9.69
C LEU A 192 22.03 -7.15 -10.39
#